data_AF-A0A1H9GD94-F1
#
_entry.id   AF-A0A1H9GD94-F1
#
_cell.length_a   1.000
_cell.length_b   1.000
_cell.length_c   1.000
_cell.angle_alpha   90.00
_cell.angle_beta   90.00
_cell.angle_gamma   90.00
#
_symmetry.space_group_name_H-M   'P 1'
#
loop_
_entity.id
_entity.type
_entity.pdbx_description
1 polymer ?
#
loop_
_entity_poly.entity_id
_entity_poly.type
_entity_poly.pdbx_seq_one_letter_code
_entity_poly.pdbx_strand_id
1 'polypeptide(L)'
;MDKKVDLKNYQCVFNEKGFFGGDQRLPEKDPLKYTDILKKYDKYISDEQTVDFLKHFCSEGCGYVALVNSIFLYFYGYEDAFYKTFGYAMYDEAGNMNFSQLALDFYCATDNHKGFLFFDYVDPYEDKPNKPGFGTTIETSKWRFELYMKKHGIHAKLNPIIVGVQDIKKRMEKGPIIVSVRPTILYDIKGNITNETEGGHTMSVVGVSENGLVRVSSWGQEYYVKSGTYAKYEYYQQVIFRDTLETV
;
A
#
# COMPACT_ATOMS: atom_id res chain seq x y z
N MET A 1 19.26 -11.07 9.33
CA MET A 1 20.08 -10.99 8.10
C MET A 1 19.16 -10.36 7.07
N ASP A 2 19.38 -9.09 6.70
CA ASP A 2 18.46 -8.36 5.81
C ASP A 2 18.46 -9.03 4.44
N LYS A 3 17.36 -9.72 4.07
CA LYS A 3 17.21 -10.35 2.75
C LYS A 3 17.12 -9.23 1.71
N LYS A 4 17.99 -9.25 0.71
CA LYS A 4 17.90 -8.31 -0.42
C LYS A 4 16.64 -8.65 -1.23
N VAL A 5 15.84 -7.65 -1.57
CA VAL A 5 14.73 -7.84 -2.50
C VAL A 5 15.30 -7.92 -3.92
N ASP A 6 15.03 -9.02 -4.63
CA ASP A 6 15.41 -9.16 -6.03
C ASP A 6 14.55 -8.21 -6.88
N LEU A 7 15.18 -7.45 -7.78
CA LEU A 7 14.47 -6.63 -8.76
C LEU A 7 13.56 -7.47 -9.67
N LYS A 8 13.82 -8.77 -9.81
CA LYS A 8 12.87 -9.69 -10.45
C LYS A 8 11.53 -9.74 -9.72
N ASN A 9 11.51 -9.73 -8.38
CA ASN A 9 10.26 -9.71 -7.61
C ASN A 9 9.46 -8.44 -7.92
N TYR A 10 10.14 -7.31 -8.08
CA TYR A 10 9.49 -6.06 -8.51
C TYR A 10 8.81 -6.21 -9.86
N GLN A 11 9.47 -6.80 -10.86
CA GLN A 11 8.86 -7.00 -12.17
C GLN A 11 7.67 -7.97 -12.13
N CYS A 12 7.63 -8.91 -11.20
CA CYS A 12 6.52 -9.85 -11.10
C CYS A 12 5.25 -9.21 -10.50
N VAL A 13 5.40 -8.20 -9.64
CA VAL A 13 4.30 -7.42 -9.04
C VAL A 13 3.96 -6.17 -9.87
N PHE A 14 4.97 -5.58 -10.54
CA PHE A 14 4.88 -4.38 -11.36
C PHE A 14 5.48 -4.63 -12.74
N ASN A 15 4.65 -5.00 -13.72
CA ASN A 15 5.07 -5.22 -15.10
C ASN A 15 4.31 -4.36 -16.11
N GLU A 16 4.94 -4.21 -17.28
CA GLU A 16 4.43 -3.49 -18.44
C GLU A 16 3.26 -4.19 -19.13
N LYS A 17 2.89 -5.42 -18.70
CA LYS A 17 1.77 -6.20 -19.26
C LYS A 17 0.44 -5.95 -18.55
N GLY A 18 0.39 -4.99 -17.62
CA GLY A 18 -0.85 -4.51 -17.00
C GLY A 18 -1.01 -4.80 -15.52
N PHE A 19 -0.04 -5.45 -14.86
CA PHE A 19 -0.05 -5.59 -13.40
C PHE A 19 0.86 -4.55 -12.79
N PHE A 20 0.29 -3.48 -12.22
CA PHE A 20 1.08 -2.43 -11.60
C PHE A 20 0.58 -2.12 -10.18
N GLY A 21 0.52 -3.17 -9.35
CA GLY A 21 0.06 -3.12 -7.97
C GLY A 21 -1.46 -3.03 -7.82
N GLY A 22 -1.91 -2.77 -6.59
CA GLY A 22 -3.33 -2.64 -6.27
C GLY A 22 -3.97 -1.32 -6.70
N ASP A 23 -5.31 -1.32 -6.73
CA ASP A 23 -6.14 -0.14 -6.92
C ASP A 23 -7.22 -0.07 -5.83
N GLN A 24 -7.15 0.96 -4.98
CA GLN A 24 -8.10 1.18 -3.88
C GLN A 24 -9.54 1.40 -4.34
N ARG A 25 -9.76 1.68 -5.63
CA ARG A 25 -11.09 1.92 -6.22
C ARG A 25 -11.78 0.65 -6.68
N LEU A 26 -11.07 -0.48 -6.76
CA LEU A 26 -11.65 -1.74 -7.23
C LEU A 26 -12.68 -2.32 -6.27
N PRO A 27 -12.51 -2.28 -4.93
CA PRO A 27 -13.52 -2.79 -4.01
C PRO A 27 -14.92 -2.23 -4.19
N GLU A 28 -15.02 -0.92 -4.43
CA GLU A 28 -16.30 -0.23 -4.63
C GLU A 28 -17.07 -0.77 -5.85
N LYS A 29 -16.38 -1.28 -6.87
CA LYS A 29 -16.99 -1.78 -8.11
C LYS A 29 -17.63 -3.16 -7.94
N ASP A 30 -17.20 -3.94 -6.96
CA ASP A 30 -17.75 -5.26 -6.65
C ASP A 30 -17.80 -5.49 -5.13
N PRO A 31 -18.71 -4.80 -4.41
CA PRO A 31 -18.76 -4.83 -2.95
C PRO A 31 -18.97 -6.22 -2.35
N LEU A 32 -19.78 -7.05 -3.03
CA LEU A 32 -20.20 -8.36 -2.53
C LEU A 32 -19.05 -9.37 -2.55
N LYS A 33 -18.05 -9.19 -3.43
CA LYS A 33 -16.83 -10.01 -3.44
C LYS A 33 -16.07 -9.97 -2.11
N TYR A 34 -16.22 -8.89 -1.34
CA TYR A 34 -15.44 -8.67 -0.11
C TYR A 34 -16.24 -8.89 1.17
N THR A 35 -17.49 -9.38 1.07
CA THR A 35 -18.38 -9.58 2.21
C THR A 35 -17.75 -10.43 3.33
N ASP A 36 -17.00 -11.48 3.00
CA ASP A 36 -16.40 -12.35 4.02
C ASP A 36 -15.33 -11.64 4.85
N ILE A 37 -14.51 -10.79 4.23
CA ILE A 37 -13.52 -9.95 4.93
C ILE A 37 -14.23 -8.93 5.80
N LEU A 38 -15.29 -8.30 5.29
CA LEU A 38 -16.03 -7.31 6.05
C LEU A 38 -16.74 -7.94 7.25
N LYS A 39 -17.29 -9.16 7.11
CA LYS A 39 -17.87 -9.92 8.22
C LYS A 39 -16.83 -10.34 9.25
N LYS A 40 -15.62 -10.73 8.84
CA LYS A 40 -14.51 -11.10 9.73
C LYS A 40 -14.18 -10.00 10.76
N TYR A 41 -14.39 -8.73 10.41
CA TYR A 41 -14.10 -7.57 11.27
C TYR A 41 -15.35 -6.81 11.75
N ASP A 42 -16.54 -7.41 11.67
CA ASP A 42 -17.81 -6.77 12.02
C ASP A 42 -18.04 -5.42 11.30
N LYS A 43 -17.53 -5.29 10.06
CA LYS A 43 -17.69 -4.12 9.18
C LYS A 43 -18.83 -4.29 8.17
N TYR A 44 -19.32 -5.52 7.98
CA TYR A 44 -20.51 -5.78 7.18
C TYR A 44 -21.77 -5.52 8.01
N ILE A 45 -22.55 -4.51 7.64
CA ILE A 45 -23.80 -4.15 8.34
C ILE A 45 -25.01 -4.40 7.44
N SER A 46 -24.96 -3.88 6.21
CA SER A 46 -25.93 -4.10 5.12
C SER A 46 -25.21 -3.86 3.79
N ASP A 47 -25.83 -4.19 2.66
CA ASP A 47 -25.25 -3.94 1.34
C ASP A 47 -25.03 -2.44 1.10
N GLU A 48 -25.99 -1.59 1.46
CA GLU A 48 -25.89 -0.12 1.32
C GLU A 48 -24.75 0.45 2.18
N GLN A 49 -24.69 0.08 3.46
CA GLN A 49 -23.63 0.54 4.36
C GLN A 49 -22.26 -0.02 3.98
N THR A 50 -22.21 -1.20 3.38
CA THR A 50 -20.99 -1.79 2.83
C THR A 50 -20.47 -0.96 1.66
N VAL A 51 -21.35 -0.53 0.75
CA VAL A 51 -20.97 0.37 -0.34
C VAL A 51 -20.37 1.67 0.18
N ASP A 52 -20.99 2.27 1.19
CA ASP A 52 -20.49 3.52 1.78
C ASP A 52 -19.15 3.33 2.50
N PHE A 53 -18.97 2.21 3.21
CA PHE A 53 -17.66 1.84 3.78
C PHE A 53 -16.58 1.70 2.70
N LEU A 54 -16.90 1.04 1.57
CA LEU A 54 -15.94 0.85 0.48
C LEU A 54 -15.65 2.15 -0.28
N LYS A 55 -16.60 3.08 -0.38
CA LYS A 55 -16.36 4.44 -0.87
C LYS A 55 -15.40 5.20 0.04
N HIS A 56 -15.54 5.03 1.35
CA HIS A 56 -14.63 5.63 2.32
C HIS A 56 -13.21 5.09 2.13
N PHE A 57 -13.05 3.77 2.09
CA PHE A 57 -11.77 3.13 1.72
C PHE A 57 -11.23 3.61 0.37
N CYS A 58 -12.08 3.73 -0.65
CA CYS A 58 -11.72 4.24 -1.97
C CYS A 58 -11.14 5.67 -1.89
N SER A 59 -11.62 6.50 -0.97
CA SER A 59 -11.14 7.88 -0.78
C SER A 59 -9.78 7.99 -0.07
N GLU A 60 -9.42 7.01 0.77
CA GLU A 60 -8.25 7.15 1.67
C GLU A 60 -7.26 5.98 1.66
N GLY A 61 -7.60 4.90 0.97
CA GLY A 61 -6.89 3.62 0.96
C GLY A 61 -5.50 3.63 0.31
N CYS A 62 -5.02 4.76 -0.22
CA CYS A 62 -3.78 4.85 -0.98
C CYS A 62 -2.56 4.34 -0.19
N GLY A 63 -2.44 4.74 1.08
CA GLY A 63 -1.36 4.28 1.96
C GLY A 63 -1.42 2.78 2.21
N TYR A 64 -2.62 2.22 2.40
CA TYR A 64 -2.83 0.79 2.60
C TYR A 64 -2.42 0.00 1.35
N VAL A 65 -2.86 0.42 0.17
CA VAL A 65 -2.50 -0.22 -1.10
C VAL A 65 -1.00 -0.16 -1.36
N ALA A 66 -0.35 0.99 -1.13
CA ALA A 66 1.08 1.14 -1.32
C ALA A 66 1.91 0.19 -0.43
N LEU A 67 1.45 -0.05 0.80
CA LEU A 67 2.05 -1.00 1.73
C LEU A 67 1.72 -2.46 1.38
N VAL A 68 0.49 -2.74 0.93
CA VAL A 68 0.09 -4.07 0.46
C VAL A 68 0.93 -4.54 -0.71
N ASN A 69 1.23 -3.65 -1.67
CA ASN A 69 2.18 -3.96 -2.74
C ASN A 69 3.53 -4.46 -2.18
N SER A 70 3.99 -3.90 -1.06
CA SER A 70 5.23 -4.33 -0.40
C SER A 70 5.12 -5.72 0.23
N ILE A 71 3.94 -6.11 0.72
CA ILE A 71 3.66 -7.46 1.23
C ILE A 71 3.68 -8.46 0.07
N PHE A 72 3.05 -8.14 -1.06
CA PHE A 72 3.08 -9.01 -2.24
C PHE A 72 4.51 -9.23 -2.77
N LEU A 73 5.35 -8.18 -2.79
CA LEU A 73 6.78 -8.32 -3.13
C LEU A 73 7.53 -9.26 -2.20
N TYR A 74 7.21 -9.21 -0.90
CA TYR A 74 7.82 -10.05 0.11
C TYR A 74 7.46 -11.52 -0.07
N PHE A 75 6.18 -11.81 -0.34
CA PHE A 75 5.64 -13.16 -0.50
C PHE A 75 5.77 -13.77 -1.91
N TYR A 76 6.28 -13.03 -2.89
CA TYR A 76 6.42 -13.53 -4.26
C TYR A 76 7.26 -14.82 -4.32
N GLY A 77 6.70 -15.89 -4.88
CA GLY A 77 7.32 -17.23 -4.92
C GLY A 77 7.18 -18.04 -3.62
N TYR A 78 6.42 -17.53 -2.64
CA TYR A 78 6.09 -18.17 -1.36
C TYR A 78 4.58 -18.12 -1.11
N GLU A 79 3.79 -18.46 -2.14
CA GLU A 79 2.34 -18.39 -2.13
C GLU A 79 1.70 -19.23 -1.00
N ASP A 80 2.27 -20.39 -0.68
CA ASP A 80 1.82 -21.21 0.44
C ASP A 80 2.01 -20.52 1.79
N ALA A 81 3.11 -19.79 1.98
CA ALA A 81 3.35 -19.02 3.19
C ALA A 81 2.38 -17.84 3.28
N PHE A 82 2.06 -17.20 2.15
CA PHE A 82 1.02 -16.16 2.08
C PHE A 82 -0.33 -16.73 2.54
N TYR A 83 -0.74 -17.88 2.00
CA TYR A 83 -2.00 -18.52 2.37
C TYR A 83 -2.06 -18.85 3.85
N LYS A 84 -1.00 -19.44 4.43
CA LYS A 84 -0.92 -19.73 5.86
C LYS A 84 -0.99 -18.47 6.73
N THR A 85 -0.41 -17.37 6.26
CA THR A 85 -0.33 -16.11 7.00
C THR A 85 -1.68 -15.38 7.02
N PHE A 86 -2.35 -15.28 5.86
CA PHE A 86 -3.53 -14.42 5.69
C PHE A 86 -4.85 -15.19 5.59
N GLY A 87 -4.80 -16.50 5.32
CA GLY A 87 -5.97 -17.39 5.25
C GLY A 87 -6.69 -17.37 3.90
N TYR A 88 -6.10 -16.77 2.86
CA TYR A 88 -6.63 -16.77 1.49
C TYR A 88 -5.50 -16.78 0.47
N ALA A 89 -5.82 -17.18 -0.76
CA ALA A 89 -4.83 -17.31 -1.83
C ALA A 89 -4.26 -15.94 -2.26
N MET A 90 -2.97 -15.91 -2.59
CA MET A 90 -2.30 -14.72 -3.12
C MET A 90 -2.84 -14.31 -4.50
N TYR A 91 -3.30 -15.29 -5.29
CA TYR A 91 -3.91 -15.09 -6.61
C TYR A 91 -5.36 -15.57 -6.61
N ASP A 92 -6.22 -14.93 -7.43
CA ASP A 92 -7.56 -15.42 -7.72
C ASP A 92 -7.55 -16.58 -8.74
N GLU A 93 -8.73 -17.14 -9.01
CA GLU A 93 -8.90 -18.27 -9.95
C GLU A 93 -8.47 -17.93 -11.38
N ALA A 94 -8.47 -16.64 -11.75
CA ALA A 94 -8.01 -16.14 -13.04
C ALA A 94 -6.51 -15.84 -13.06
N GLY A 95 -5.80 -16.07 -11.94
CA GLY A 95 -4.36 -15.82 -11.80
C GLY A 95 -4.00 -14.37 -11.50
N ASN A 96 -4.96 -13.50 -11.18
CA ASN A 96 -4.69 -12.11 -10.80
C ASN A 96 -4.36 -12.02 -9.31
N MET A 97 -3.43 -11.15 -8.93
CA MET A 97 -3.09 -10.93 -7.52
C MET A 97 -4.27 -10.34 -6.73
N ASN A 98 -4.52 -10.87 -5.53
CA ASN A 98 -5.60 -10.46 -4.62
C ASN A 98 -5.28 -9.18 -3.82
N PHE A 99 -4.78 -8.13 -4.47
CA PHE A 99 -4.41 -6.88 -3.81
C PHE A 99 -5.57 -6.25 -3.03
N SER A 100 -6.74 -6.17 -3.64
CA SER A 100 -7.93 -5.55 -3.05
C SER A 100 -8.39 -6.26 -1.77
N GLN A 101 -8.30 -7.59 -1.76
CA GLN A 101 -8.63 -8.40 -0.59
C GLN A 101 -7.63 -8.17 0.55
N LEU A 102 -6.32 -8.17 0.29
CA LEU A 102 -5.33 -7.86 1.32
C LEU A 102 -5.39 -6.40 1.80
N ALA A 103 -5.68 -5.46 0.90
CA ALA A 103 -5.82 -4.05 1.27
C ALA A 103 -7.01 -3.82 2.19
N LEU A 104 -8.15 -4.48 1.92
CA LEU A 104 -9.30 -4.43 2.81
C LEU A 104 -9.08 -5.17 4.12
N ASP A 105 -8.44 -6.33 4.11
CA ASP A 105 -8.10 -7.08 5.33
C ASP A 105 -7.18 -6.23 6.23
N PHE A 106 -6.16 -5.60 5.66
CA PHE A 106 -5.29 -4.66 6.37
C PHE A 106 -6.05 -3.43 6.89
N TYR A 107 -6.85 -2.78 6.03
CA TYR A 107 -7.66 -1.62 6.39
C TYR A 107 -8.62 -1.94 7.54
N CYS A 108 -9.44 -2.99 7.41
CA CYS A 108 -10.40 -3.37 8.43
C CYS A 108 -9.73 -3.74 9.77
N ALA A 109 -8.53 -4.31 9.73
CA ALA A 109 -7.80 -4.75 10.91
C ALA A 109 -7.12 -3.62 11.71
N THR A 110 -6.90 -2.46 11.09
CA THR A 110 -6.01 -1.43 11.65
C THR A 110 -6.44 0.02 11.44
N ASP A 111 -7.40 0.28 10.56
CA ASP A 111 -7.91 1.63 10.39
C ASP A 111 -8.54 2.14 11.69
N ASN A 112 -8.43 3.45 11.95
CA ASN A 112 -8.69 4.10 13.25
C ASN A 112 -7.75 3.70 14.41
N HIS A 113 -6.83 2.73 14.25
CA HIS A 113 -5.83 2.45 15.29
C HIS A 113 -4.77 3.54 15.34
N LYS A 114 -4.39 3.91 16.55
CA LYS A 114 -3.33 4.88 16.87
C LYS A 114 -2.41 4.34 17.95
N GLY A 115 -1.12 4.61 17.76
CA GLY A 115 -0.09 4.26 18.71
C GLY A 115 0.28 5.42 19.61
N PHE A 116 0.32 5.18 20.91
CA PHE A 116 0.97 6.09 21.85
C PHE A 116 1.90 5.28 22.77
N LEU A 117 3.21 5.57 22.70
CA LEU A 117 4.27 4.79 23.34
C LEU A 117 4.22 3.31 22.94
N PHE A 118 3.65 2.46 23.81
CA PHE A 118 3.53 1.01 23.63
C PHE A 118 2.06 0.55 23.61
N PHE A 119 1.12 1.49 23.66
CA PHE A 119 -0.31 1.21 23.70
C PHE A 119 -0.93 1.45 22.34
N ASP A 120 -1.74 0.48 21.93
CA ASP A 120 -2.64 0.58 20.80
C ASP A 120 -4.01 1.00 21.33
N TYR A 121 -4.62 2.00 20.69
CA TYR A 121 -6.00 2.37 20.95
C TYR A 121 -6.73 2.65 19.63
N VAL A 122 -8.04 2.44 19.65
CA VAL A 122 -8.92 2.73 18.51
C VAL A 122 -9.53 4.11 18.73
N ASP A 123 -9.42 5.01 17.76
CA ASP A 123 -10.07 6.31 17.75
C ASP A 123 -11.42 6.22 17.04
N PRO A 124 -12.56 6.10 17.76
CA PRO A 124 -13.87 5.94 17.12
C PRO A 124 -14.35 7.22 16.39
N TYR A 125 -13.59 8.31 16.42
CA TYR A 125 -13.95 9.60 15.84
C TYR A 125 -13.07 10.02 14.65
N GLU A 126 -12.10 9.19 14.24
CA GLU A 126 -11.29 9.46 13.05
C GLU A 126 -12.16 9.40 11.79
N ASP A 127 -12.97 8.35 11.65
CA ASP A 127 -13.96 8.25 10.58
C ASP A 127 -15.27 8.94 10.94
N LYS A 128 -15.46 10.13 10.39
CA LYS A 128 -16.72 10.87 10.54
C LYS A 128 -17.69 10.46 9.43
N PRO A 129 -18.95 10.11 9.76
CA PRO A 129 -19.97 9.85 8.75
C PRO A 129 -20.07 10.98 7.74
N ASN A 130 -20.25 10.64 6.46
CA ASN A 130 -20.43 11.58 5.35
C ASN A 130 -19.26 12.54 5.11
N LYS A 131 -18.04 12.18 5.54
CA LYS A 131 -16.81 12.90 5.18
C LYS A 131 -15.86 11.97 4.46
N PRO A 132 -15.12 12.46 3.46
CA PRO A 132 -14.03 11.67 2.88
C PRO A 132 -13.01 11.34 3.98
N GLY A 133 -12.39 10.19 3.82
CA GLY A 133 -11.31 9.76 4.68
C GLY A 133 -10.10 10.69 4.59
N PHE A 134 -9.34 10.79 5.69
CA PHE A 134 -8.17 11.67 5.76
C PHE A 134 -6.88 10.95 5.36
N GLY A 135 -6.94 9.63 5.15
CA GLY A 135 -5.79 8.81 4.82
C GLY A 135 -4.90 8.58 6.03
N THR A 136 -3.60 8.41 5.78
CA THR A 136 -2.63 8.15 6.83
C THR A 136 -1.54 9.22 6.85
N THR A 137 -1.06 9.56 8.04
CA THR A 137 0.21 10.27 8.20
C THR A 137 1.36 9.27 8.17
N ILE A 138 2.59 9.76 8.15
CA ILE A 138 3.80 8.91 8.25
C ILE A 138 3.74 8.03 9.51
N GLU A 139 3.29 8.60 10.62
CA GLU A 139 3.20 7.95 11.92
C GLU A 139 2.06 6.92 11.96
N THR A 140 0.86 7.27 11.49
CA THR A 140 -0.26 6.31 11.50
C THR A 140 -0.04 5.19 10.50
N SER A 141 0.51 5.48 9.32
CA SER A 141 0.92 4.47 8.34
C SER A 141 1.94 3.50 8.94
N LYS A 142 2.97 4.02 9.62
CA LYS A 142 3.97 3.20 10.32
C LYS A 142 3.33 2.32 11.40
N TRP A 143 2.51 2.91 12.26
CA TRP A 143 1.88 2.17 13.36
C TRP A 143 0.99 1.05 12.85
N ARG A 144 0.06 1.38 11.94
CA ARG A 144 -0.92 0.43 11.40
C ARG A 144 -0.22 -0.71 10.67
N PHE A 145 0.76 -0.41 9.82
CA PHE A 145 1.53 -1.43 9.12
C PHE A 145 2.25 -2.37 10.09
N GLU A 146 3.03 -1.82 11.03
CA GLU A 146 3.80 -2.64 11.97
C GLU A 146 2.88 -3.45 12.90
N LEU A 147 1.72 -2.91 13.28
CA LEU A 147 0.68 -3.61 14.04
C LEU A 147 0.10 -4.78 13.24
N TYR A 148 -0.29 -4.55 11.98
CA TYR A 148 -0.85 -5.57 11.12
C TYR A 148 0.14 -6.72 10.91
N MET A 149 1.37 -6.41 10.50
CA MET A 149 2.40 -7.43 10.28
C MET A 149 2.68 -8.23 11.56
N LYS A 150 2.74 -7.57 12.72
CA LYS A 150 2.93 -8.24 14.03
C LYS A 150 1.77 -9.19 14.37
N LYS A 151 0.51 -8.81 14.11
CA LYS A 151 -0.66 -9.69 14.32
C LYS A 151 -0.56 -10.97 13.47
N HIS A 152 0.11 -10.89 12.33
CA HIS A 152 0.39 -12.01 11.43
C HIS A 152 1.74 -12.70 11.68
N GLY A 153 2.40 -12.41 12.82
CA GLY A 153 3.66 -13.06 13.18
C GLY A 153 4.89 -12.58 12.39
N ILE A 154 4.78 -11.47 11.67
CA ILE A 154 5.85 -10.94 10.81
C ILE A 154 6.46 -9.68 11.42
N HIS A 155 7.77 -9.69 11.63
CA HIS A 155 8.59 -8.58 12.04
C HIS A 155 8.93 -7.68 10.84
N ALA A 156 8.04 -6.74 10.55
CA ALA A 156 8.28 -5.68 9.59
C ALA A 156 8.46 -4.32 10.29
N LYS A 157 9.21 -3.42 9.63
CA LYS A 157 9.37 -2.02 10.05
C LYS A 157 9.12 -1.09 8.87
N LEU A 158 8.39 0.01 9.10
CA LEU A 158 8.23 1.09 8.15
C LEU A 158 8.96 2.32 8.67
N ASN A 159 10.03 2.73 8.00
CA ASN A 159 10.89 3.82 8.50
C ASN A 159 10.89 4.99 7.51
N PRO A 160 10.73 6.24 7.99
CA PRO A 160 11.02 7.40 7.18
C PRO A 160 12.47 7.36 6.68
N ILE A 161 12.68 7.75 5.44
CA ILE A 161 14.01 7.83 4.84
C ILE A 161 14.19 9.18 4.13
N ILE A 162 15.42 9.68 4.15
CA ILE A 162 15.85 10.75 3.26
C ILE A 162 16.61 10.07 2.12
N VAL A 163 16.15 10.25 0.89
CA VAL A 163 16.73 9.62 -0.29
C VAL A 163 16.62 10.58 -1.47
N GLY A 164 17.72 10.77 -2.20
CA GLY A 164 17.68 11.45 -3.48
C GLY A 164 17.37 10.48 -4.61
N VAL A 165 16.85 10.98 -5.72
CA VAL A 165 16.46 10.17 -6.89
C VAL A 165 17.57 9.19 -7.32
N GLN A 166 18.82 9.65 -7.34
CA GLN A 166 19.98 8.85 -7.73
C GLN A 166 20.22 7.63 -6.83
N ASP A 167 19.75 7.66 -5.59
CA ASP A 167 19.96 6.62 -4.59
C ASP A 167 18.78 5.66 -4.45
N ILE A 168 17.63 5.96 -5.08
CA ILE A 168 16.39 5.15 -4.98
C ILE A 168 16.65 3.70 -5.38
N LYS A 169 17.29 3.46 -6.54
CA LYS A 169 17.54 2.09 -7.04
C LYS A 169 18.34 1.25 -6.03
N LYS A 170 19.45 1.81 -5.51
CA LYS A 170 20.27 1.17 -4.47
C LYS A 170 19.49 0.96 -3.18
N ARG A 171 18.58 1.88 -2.84
CA ARG A 171 17.76 1.79 -1.65
C ARG A 171 16.73 0.67 -1.76
N MET A 172 16.11 0.48 -2.92
CA MET A 172 15.13 -0.58 -3.19
C MET A 172 15.71 -1.99 -3.01
N GLU A 173 17.01 -2.19 -3.21
CA GLU A 173 17.68 -3.48 -2.91
C GLU A 173 17.53 -3.90 -1.44
N LYS A 174 17.34 -2.93 -0.53
CA LYS A 174 17.18 -3.18 0.91
C LYS A 174 15.73 -3.42 1.33
N GLY A 175 14.77 -3.17 0.44
CA GLY A 175 13.36 -3.33 0.73
C GLY A 175 12.48 -2.30 0.04
N PRO A 176 11.16 -2.55 -0.01
CA PRO A 176 10.19 -1.70 -0.68
C PRO A 176 10.20 -0.26 -0.19
N ILE A 177 9.95 0.67 -1.10
CA ILE A 177 9.88 2.10 -0.80
C ILE A 177 8.49 2.58 -1.20
N ILE A 178 7.88 3.39 -0.35
CA ILE A 178 6.68 4.16 -0.68
C ILE A 178 7.03 5.64 -0.67
N VAL A 179 6.30 6.41 -1.47
CA VAL A 179 6.42 7.87 -1.54
C VAL A 179 5.06 8.50 -1.33
N SER A 180 5.02 9.55 -0.51
CA SER A 180 3.85 10.38 -0.30
C SER A 180 4.14 11.78 -0.81
N VAL A 181 3.24 12.32 -1.63
CA VAL A 181 3.34 13.67 -2.21
C VAL A 181 2.12 14.51 -1.88
N ARG A 182 2.30 15.82 -1.66
CA ARG A 182 1.23 16.81 -1.59
C ARG A 182 1.71 18.19 -2.08
N PRO A 183 1.00 18.87 -3.00
CA PRO A 183 -0.14 18.37 -3.78
C PRO A 183 0.24 17.15 -4.64
N THR A 184 -0.75 16.38 -5.08
CA THR A 184 -0.53 15.22 -5.93
C THR A 184 -0.44 15.67 -7.37
N ILE A 185 0.76 15.63 -7.94
CA ILE A 185 1.01 15.88 -9.36
C ILE A 185 1.74 14.67 -9.93
N LEU A 186 1.07 13.97 -10.85
CA LEU A 186 1.61 12.79 -11.52
C LEU A 186 1.85 13.10 -12.99
N TYR A 187 2.85 12.43 -13.55
CA TYR A 187 3.29 12.61 -14.93
C TYR A 187 3.24 11.29 -15.71
N ASP A 188 3.22 11.40 -17.04
CA ASP A 188 3.62 10.33 -17.94
C ASP A 188 5.15 10.27 -18.10
N ILE A 189 5.65 9.26 -18.83
CA ILE A 189 7.09 9.11 -19.11
C ILE A 189 7.71 10.30 -19.86
N LYS A 190 6.90 11.03 -20.64
CA LYS A 190 7.33 12.22 -21.38
C LYS A 190 7.37 13.47 -20.49
N GLY A 191 6.91 13.36 -19.24
CA GLY A 191 6.88 14.43 -18.26
C GLY A 191 5.67 15.36 -18.36
N ASN A 192 4.62 14.96 -19.09
CA ASN A 192 3.34 15.67 -19.14
C ASN A 192 2.50 15.32 -17.91
N ILE A 193 1.76 16.29 -17.38
CA ILE A 193 0.86 16.06 -16.23
C ILE A 193 -0.29 15.15 -16.69
N THR A 194 -0.52 14.07 -15.95
CA THR A 194 -1.64 13.14 -16.16
C THR A 194 -2.70 13.27 -15.08
N ASN A 195 -2.30 13.65 -13.86
CA ASN A 195 -3.19 13.84 -12.73
C ASN A 195 -2.68 14.99 -11.85
N GLU A 196 -3.59 15.84 -11.38
CA GLU A 196 -3.29 16.95 -10.49
C GLU A 196 -4.44 17.14 -9.48
N THR A 197 -4.12 17.12 -8.18
CA THR A 197 -5.07 17.41 -7.10
C THR A 197 -4.37 18.09 -5.92
N GLU A 198 -5.10 18.93 -5.18
CA GLU A 198 -4.61 19.56 -3.93
C GLU A 198 -4.39 18.57 -2.77
N GLY A 199 -4.93 17.35 -2.91
CA GLY A 199 -4.83 16.26 -1.95
C GLY A 199 -3.43 15.66 -1.87
N GLY A 200 -3.18 14.93 -0.78
CA GLY A 200 -2.00 14.07 -0.67
C GLY A 200 -2.27 12.69 -1.26
N HIS A 201 -1.22 12.04 -1.76
CA HIS A 201 -1.33 10.67 -2.29
C HIS A 201 -0.09 9.85 -1.96
N THR A 202 -0.29 8.58 -1.60
CA THR A 202 0.79 7.65 -1.25
C THR A 202 0.84 6.50 -2.25
N MET A 203 2.03 6.19 -2.74
CA MET A 203 2.27 5.28 -3.86
C MET A 203 3.48 4.39 -3.59
N SER A 204 3.55 3.22 -4.23
CA SER A 204 4.76 2.38 -4.19
C SER A 204 5.78 2.87 -5.21
N VAL A 205 7.03 3.04 -4.81
CA VAL A 205 8.13 3.31 -5.75
C VAL A 205 8.53 2.01 -6.41
N VAL A 206 8.53 2.00 -7.75
CA VAL A 206 8.87 0.83 -8.57
C VAL A 206 10.18 1.01 -9.34
N GLY A 207 10.75 2.21 -9.32
CA GLY A 207 12.05 2.48 -9.92
C GLY A 207 12.28 3.96 -10.22
N VAL A 208 13.24 4.21 -11.13
CA VAL A 208 13.56 5.54 -11.64
C VAL A 208 13.76 5.42 -13.15
N SER A 209 13.15 6.32 -13.91
CA SER A 209 13.30 6.41 -15.36
C SER A 209 14.66 6.96 -15.77
N GLU A 210 15.00 6.85 -17.04
CA GLU A 210 16.27 7.37 -17.58
C GLU A 210 16.40 8.89 -17.44
N ASN A 211 15.29 9.62 -17.55
CA ASN A 211 15.23 11.07 -17.37
C ASN A 211 15.10 11.51 -15.88
N GLY A 212 15.30 10.59 -14.92
CA GLY A 212 15.35 10.93 -13.50
C GLY A 212 13.99 11.16 -12.84
N LEU A 213 12.89 10.67 -13.44
CA LEU A 213 11.59 10.67 -12.80
C LEU A 213 11.45 9.43 -11.91
N VAL A 214 10.85 9.59 -10.73
CA VAL A 214 10.54 8.47 -9.85
C VAL A 214 9.34 7.73 -10.42
N ARG A 215 9.52 6.45 -10.75
CA ARG A 215 8.45 5.57 -11.25
C ARG A 215 7.66 5.05 -10.06
N VAL A 216 6.35 5.16 -10.11
CA VAL A 216 5.46 4.81 -9.00
C VAL A 216 4.24 4.02 -9.45
N SER A 217 3.80 3.08 -8.61
CA SER A 217 2.55 2.34 -8.74
C SER A 217 1.44 3.06 -8.01
N SER A 218 0.40 3.39 -8.77
CA SER A 218 -0.80 4.05 -8.27
C SER A 218 -2.01 3.54 -9.03
N TRP A 219 -3.08 3.20 -8.32
CA TRP A 219 -4.35 2.76 -8.92
C TRP A 219 -4.19 1.67 -10.00
N GLY A 220 -3.31 0.70 -9.76
CA GLY A 220 -3.03 -0.39 -10.70
C GLY A 220 -2.28 0.00 -11.98
N GLN A 221 -1.79 1.23 -12.09
CA GLN A 221 -1.07 1.75 -13.26
C GLN A 221 0.28 2.38 -12.88
N GLU A 222 1.13 2.54 -13.89
CA GLU A 222 2.40 3.24 -13.75
C GLU A 222 2.21 4.75 -13.93
N TYR A 223 2.80 5.49 -13.01
CA TYR A 223 2.91 6.95 -13.07
C TYR A 223 4.32 7.39 -12.70
N TYR A 224 4.55 8.69 -12.85
CA TYR A 224 5.85 9.30 -12.61
C TYR A 224 5.71 10.50 -11.67
N VAL A 225 6.68 10.66 -10.79
CA VAL A 225 6.80 11.82 -9.87
C VAL A 225 8.09 12.56 -10.19
N LYS A 226 8.00 13.89 -10.35
CA LYS A 226 9.16 14.78 -10.40
C LYS A 226 9.60 15.08 -8.97
N SER A 227 10.68 14.44 -8.53
CA SER A 227 11.22 14.68 -7.20
C SER A 227 11.78 16.11 -7.07
N GLY A 228 11.61 16.70 -5.89
CA GLY A 228 12.30 17.92 -5.48
C GLY A 228 11.88 19.22 -6.17
N THR A 229 10.88 19.22 -7.05
CA THR A 229 10.57 20.42 -7.86
C THR A 229 9.21 21.07 -7.63
N TYR A 230 8.21 20.39 -7.05
CA TYR A 230 6.86 20.99 -6.88
C TYR A 230 6.04 20.52 -5.67
N ALA A 231 6.43 19.42 -5.03
CA ALA A 231 5.72 18.95 -3.84
C ALA A 231 6.12 19.82 -2.64
N LYS A 232 5.13 20.50 -2.04
CA LYS A 232 5.32 21.17 -0.73
C LYS A 232 5.73 20.15 0.33
N TYR A 233 5.29 18.91 0.14
CA TYR A 233 5.56 17.77 1.00
C TYR A 233 5.85 16.54 0.13
N GLU A 234 7.10 16.08 0.12
CA GLU A 234 7.54 14.82 -0.49
C GLU A 234 8.26 14.01 0.58
N TYR A 235 7.75 12.84 0.90
CA TYR A 235 8.30 11.98 1.94
C TYR A 235 8.42 10.54 1.45
N TYR A 236 9.50 9.89 1.85
CA TYR A 236 9.76 8.50 1.55
C TYR A 236 9.75 7.68 2.83
N GLN A 237 9.18 6.49 2.75
CA GLN A 237 9.31 5.48 3.79
C GLN A 237 9.79 4.17 3.17
N GLN A 238 10.61 3.43 3.91
CA GLN A 238 11.10 2.12 3.51
C GLN A 238 10.56 1.03 4.41
N VAL A 239 10.02 -0.01 3.78
CA VAL A 239 9.61 -1.26 4.40
C VAL A 239 10.82 -2.17 4.53
N ILE A 240 11.06 -2.67 5.74
CA ILE A 240 12.10 -3.64 6.06
C ILE A 240 11.44 -4.86 6.71
N PHE A 241 11.48 -6.00 6.04
CA PHE A 241 11.10 -7.30 6.60
C PHE A 241 12.33 -7.95 7.25
N ARG A 242 12.20 -8.42 8.49
CA ARG A 242 13.32 -9.00 9.25
C ARG A 242 13.31 -10.53 9.26
N ASP A 243 12.17 -11.13 8.97
CA ASP A 243 12.03 -12.58 8.91
C ASP A 243 12.41 -13.12 7.53
N THR A 244 12.67 -14.41 7.50
CA THR A 244 12.76 -15.19 6.27
C THR A 244 11.49 -15.99 6.09
N LEU A 245 10.90 -16.02 4.90
CA LEU A 245 9.69 -16.80 4.63
C LEU A 245 9.88 -18.33 4.71
N GLU A 246 11.12 -18.81 4.78
CA GLU A 246 11.42 -20.22 5.06
C GLU A 246 11.09 -20.63 6.51
N THR A 247 10.87 -19.65 7.40
CA THR A 247 10.58 -19.87 8.83
C THR A 247 9.17 -19.45 9.25
N VAL A 248 8.32 -19.04 8.29
CA VAL A 248 6.91 -18.63 8.49
C VAL A 248 6.00 -19.69 7.90
#